data_AF-A0A924FPC2-F1
#
_entry.id   AF-A0A924FPC2-F1
#
_cell.length_a   1.000
_cell.length_b   1.000
_cell.length_c   1.000
_cell.angle_alpha   90.00
_cell.angle_beta   90.00
_cell.angle_gamma   90.00
#
_symmetry.space_group_name_H-M   'P 1'
#
loop_
_entity.id
_entity.type
_entity.pdbx_description
1 polymer ?
#
loop_
_entity_poly.entity_id
_entity_poly.type
_entity_poly.pdbx_seq_one_letter_code
_entity_poly.pdbx_strand_id
1 'polypeptide(L)'
;VGTLVRLESGRLGVVVELQPGKSLLLPKVRVFFSTKSMVHIKPLLLDLSAPGQRDPIITREDAAKWGLKDIDRFWIGEKAG
;
A
#
# COMPACT_ATOMS: atom_id res chain seq x y z
N VAL A 1 5.18 -2.08 10.22
CA VAL A 1 5.20 -1.51 8.85
C VAL A 1 5.32 -2.70 7.90
N GLY A 2 4.60 -2.75 6.78
CA GLY A 2 4.38 -4.00 6.02
C GLY A 2 2.92 -4.48 5.97
N THR A 3 1.96 -3.64 6.36
CA THR A 3 0.53 -3.99 6.29
C THR A 3 -0.01 -3.75 4.89
N LEU A 4 -0.65 -4.76 4.30
CA LEU A 4 -1.37 -4.61 3.04
C LEU A 4 -2.70 -3.88 3.29
N VAL A 5 -2.96 -2.86 2.50
CA VAL A 5 -4.15 -2.03 2.58
C VAL A 5 -4.78 -1.89 1.20
N ARG A 6 -6.10 -1.83 1.18
CA ARG A 6 -6.88 -1.53 0.00
C ARG A 6 -7.29 -0.06 0.04
N LEU A 7 -7.05 0.62 -1.06
CA LEU A 7 -7.49 2.00 -1.27
C LEU A 7 -8.88 2.02 -1.91
N GLU A 8 -9.60 3.12 -1.73
CA GLU A 8 -10.94 3.35 -2.30
C GLU A 8 -10.96 3.14 -3.82
N SER A 9 -9.88 3.51 -4.52
CA SER A 9 -9.70 3.30 -5.95
C SER A 9 -9.73 1.81 -6.38
N GLY A 10 -9.63 0.87 -5.44
CA GLY A 10 -9.51 -0.57 -5.71
C GLY A 10 -8.07 -1.02 -5.92
N ARG A 11 -7.09 -0.18 -5.56
CA ARG A 11 -5.67 -0.54 -5.58
C ARG A 11 -5.26 -1.15 -4.24
N LEU A 12 -4.44 -2.19 -4.29
CA LEU A 12 -3.75 -2.71 -3.12
C LEU A 12 -2.36 -2.09 -3.04
N GLY A 13 -1.99 -1.72 -1.84
CA GLY A 13 -0.64 -1.28 -1.54
C GLY A 13 -0.21 -1.65 -0.15
N VAL A 14 1.09 -1.63 0.07
CA VAL A 14 1.69 -1.92 1.36
C VAL A 14 2.10 -0.62 2.04
N VAL A 15 1.79 -0.50 3.33
CA VAL A 15 2.24 0.64 4.14
C VAL A 15 3.75 0.54 4.29
N VAL A 16 4.47 1.53 3.73
CA VAL A 16 5.93 1.61 3.79
C VAL A 16 6.40 2.52 4.91
N GLU A 17 5.60 3.53 5.27
CA GLU A 17 5.94 4.51 6.29
C GLU A 17 4.67 4.91 7.04
N LEU A 18 4.68 4.72 8.35
CA LEU A 18 3.70 5.30 9.26
C LEU A 18 4.28 6.63 9.73
N GLN A 19 3.54 7.73 9.63
CA GLN A 19 4.00 9.02 10.18
C GLN A 19 3.66 9.08 11.67
N PRO A 20 4.64 8.99 12.60
CA PRO A 20 4.36 9.14 14.03
C PRO A 20 3.89 10.57 14.30
N GLY A 21 2.75 10.72 14.96
CA GLY A 21 2.15 12.03 15.28
C GLY A 21 1.08 12.53 14.31
N LYS A 22 0.82 11.84 13.20
CA LYS A 22 -0.37 12.08 12.34
C LYS A 22 -1.37 10.93 12.44
N SER A 23 -2.59 11.17 11.96
CA SER A 23 -3.63 10.14 11.88
C SER A 23 -3.11 8.88 11.18
N LEU A 24 -3.35 7.72 11.78
CA LEU A 24 -3.07 6.39 11.22
C LEU A 24 -3.72 6.13 9.84
N LEU A 25 -4.59 7.04 9.42
CA LEU A 25 -5.30 7.04 8.14
C LEU A 25 -4.50 7.68 6.99
N LEU A 26 -3.39 8.37 7.28
CA LEU A 26 -2.57 9.08 6.28
C LEU A 26 -1.12 8.56 6.17
N PRO A 27 -0.86 7.24 6.09
CA PRO A 27 0.50 6.74 5.88
C PRO A 27 0.96 6.87 4.42
N LYS A 28 2.25 6.68 4.17
CA LYS A 28 2.75 6.45 2.80
C LYS A 28 2.56 4.98 2.44
N VAL A 29 1.91 4.75 1.30
CA VAL A 29 1.54 3.42 0.82
C VAL A 29 2.14 3.19 -0.55
N ARG A 30 2.82 2.08 -0.76
CA ARG A 30 3.31 1.66 -2.07
C ARG A 30 2.30 0.74 -2.72
N VAL A 31 1.57 1.24 -3.71
CA VAL A 31 0.57 0.48 -4.48
C VAL A 31 1.24 -0.28 -5.60
N PHE A 32 0.85 -1.54 -5.80
CA PHE A 32 1.49 -2.43 -6.79
C PHE A 32 0.52 -3.44 -7.42
N PHE A 33 -0.74 -3.46 -7.00
CA PHE A 33 -1.75 -4.37 -7.53
C PHE A 33 -3.11 -3.68 -7.64
N SER A 34 -3.91 -4.05 -8.64
CA SER A 34 -5.27 -3.54 -8.83
C SER A 34 -6.28 -4.68 -8.67
N THR A 35 -7.17 -4.59 -7.68
CA THR A 35 -8.21 -5.62 -7.47
C THR A 35 -9.31 -5.56 -8.52
N LYS A 36 -9.51 -4.40 -9.15
CA LYS A 36 -10.49 -4.23 -10.24
C LYS A 36 -10.15 -5.07 -11.47
N SER A 37 -8.88 -5.16 -11.80
CA SER A 37 -8.39 -5.88 -12.98
C SER A 37 -7.65 -7.17 -12.62
N MET A 38 -7.42 -7.42 -11.33
CA MET A 38 -6.60 -8.53 -10.82
C MET A 38 -5.20 -8.62 -11.47
N VAL A 39 -4.59 -7.47 -11.72
CA VAL A 39 -3.25 -7.38 -12.32
C VAL A 39 -2.28 -6.61 -11.43
N HIS A 40 -1.00 -6.97 -11.54
CA HIS A 40 0.09 -6.16 -11.01
C HIS A 40 0.18 -4.87 -11.82
N ILE A 41 0.28 -3.75 -11.11
CA ILE A 41 0.51 -2.43 -11.67
C ILE A 41 1.92 -1.99 -11.32
N LYS A 42 2.43 -0.99 -12.03
CA LYS A 42 3.73 -0.38 -11.70
C LYS A 42 3.72 0.07 -10.24
N PRO A 43 4.68 -0.36 -9.40
CA PRO A 43 4.77 0.09 -8.03
C PRO A 43 4.85 1.61 -7.96
N LEU A 44 3.89 2.22 -7.26
CA LEU A 44 3.79 3.67 -7.09
C LEU A 44 3.73 4.00 -5.60
N LEU A 45 4.62 4.87 -5.14
CA LEU A 45 4.56 5.40 -3.79
C LEU A 45 3.51 6.51 -3.73
N LEU A 46 2.50 6.33 -2.90
CA LEU A 46 1.38 7.23 -2.74
C LEU A 46 1.38 7.75 -1.31
N ASP A 47 1.50 9.07 -1.17
CA ASP A 47 1.45 9.74 0.11
C ASP A 47 0.02 10.19 0.40
N LEU A 48 -0.65 9.48 1.31
CA LEU A 48 -2.03 9.81 1.69
C LEU A 48 -2.12 11.11 2.49
N SER A 49 -1.01 11.59 3.05
CA SER A 49 -0.95 12.87 3.74
C SER A 49 -0.83 14.07 2.79
N ALA A 50 -0.63 13.83 1.48
CA ALA A 50 -0.49 14.89 0.50
C ALA A 50 -1.84 15.63 0.28
N PRO A 51 -1.84 16.97 0.26
CA PRO A 51 -3.05 17.75 0.00
C PRO A 51 -3.58 17.43 -1.41
N GLY A 52 -4.86 17.07 -1.50
CA GLY A 52 -5.52 16.67 -2.75
C GLY A 52 -5.56 15.16 -3.02
N GLN A 53 -4.91 14.33 -2.20
CA GLN A 53 -4.99 12.88 -2.34
C GLN A 53 -6.33 12.36 -1.80
N ARG A 54 -7.25 11.98 -2.70
CA ARG A 54 -8.58 11.45 -2.39
C ARG A 54 -8.67 9.93 -2.55
N ASP A 55 -7.65 9.21 -2.12
CA ASP A 55 -7.63 7.74 -2.24
C ASP A 55 -7.39 7.08 -0.88
N PRO A 56 -8.29 7.28 0.10
CA PRO A 56 -8.09 6.82 1.47
C PRO A 56 -8.03 5.30 1.55
N ILE A 57 -7.44 4.80 2.63
CA ILE A 57 -7.46 3.38 2.97
C ILE A 57 -8.88 3.03 3.42
N ILE A 58 -9.54 2.13 2.68
CA ILE A 58 -10.87 1.64 3.01
C ILE A 58 -10.82 0.42 3.93
N THR A 59 -9.81 -0.44 3.77
CA THR A 59 -9.65 -1.63 4.61
C THR A 59 -8.21 -2.14 4.60
N ARG A 60 -7.88 -2.93 5.63
CA ARG A 60 -6.65 -3.73 5.68
C ARG A 60 -6.94 -5.06 5.03
N GLU A 61 -6.09 -5.46 4.09
CA GLU A 61 -6.20 -6.73 3.40
C GLU A 61 -5.08 -7.67 3.82
N ASP A 62 -5.27 -8.96 3.54
CA ASP A 62 -4.24 -9.97 3.72
C ASP A 62 -3.68 -10.36 2.35
N ALA A 63 -2.36 -10.34 2.21
CA ALA A 63 -1.69 -10.76 0.98
C ALA A 63 -2.01 -12.21 0.60
N ALA A 64 -2.21 -13.08 1.59
CA ALA A 64 -2.60 -14.46 1.37
C ALA A 64 -3.94 -14.60 0.63
N LYS A 65 -4.89 -13.69 0.89
CA LYS A 65 -6.21 -13.69 0.20
C LYS A 65 -6.09 -13.40 -1.30
N TRP A 66 -5.07 -12.65 -1.69
CA TRP A 66 -4.83 -12.26 -3.07
C TRP A 66 -3.77 -13.14 -3.76
N GLY A 67 -3.24 -14.15 -3.07
CA GLY A 67 -2.14 -14.97 -3.57
C GLY A 67 -0.84 -14.17 -3.78
N LEU A 68 -0.72 -13.00 -3.16
CA LEU A 68 0.45 -12.14 -3.27
C LEU A 68 1.56 -12.71 -2.39
N LYS A 69 2.47 -13.44 -3.02
CA LYS A 69 3.72 -13.90 -2.40
C LYS A 69 4.75 -12.77 -2.48
N ASP A 70 5.64 -12.70 -1.49
CA ASP A 70 6.75 -11.76 -1.46
C ASP A 70 6.34 -10.28 -1.40
N ILE A 71 5.26 -9.93 -0.71
CA ILE A 71 4.92 -8.51 -0.47
C ILE A 71 5.99 -7.77 0.33
N ASP A 72 6.82 -8.54 1.06
CA ASP A 72 7.97 -8.04 1.80
C ASP A 72 8.95 -7.26 0.93
N ARG A 73 9.20 -7.69 -0.31
CA ARG A 73 10.06 -6.95 -1.25
C ARG A 73 9.54 -5.55 -1.58
N PHE A 74 8.23 -5.34 -1.40
CA PHE A 74 7.58 -4.07 -1.66
C PHE A 74 7.48 -3.19 -0.41
N TRP A 75 7.90 -3.63 0.78
CA TRP A 75 7.98 -2.74 1.96
C TRP A 75 9.42 -2.63 2.48
N ILE A 76 10.16 -3.73 2.50
CA ILE A 76 11.60 -3.77 2.70
C ILE A 76 12.20 -3.18 1.43
N GLY A 77 12.38 -1.86 1.40
CA GLY A 77 13.21 -1.25 0.36
C GLY A 77 14.51 -2.02 0.34
N GLU A 78 14.78 -2.68 -0.80
CA GLU A 78 15.95 -3.49 -1.10
C GLU A 78 17.05 -3.38 -0.03
N LYS A 79 16.96 -4.20 1.03
CA LYS A 79 18.12 -4.48 1.88
C LYS A 79 18.81 -5.70 1.26
N ALA A 80 19.29 -5.52 0.04
CA ALA A 80 20.34 -6.35 -0.53
C ALA A 80 21.62 -5.51 -0.45
N GLY A 81 22.41 -5.77 0.58
CA GLY A 81 23.66 -5.11 0.91
C GLY A 81 24.18 -5.65 2.22
#